data_AF-A0A1M4Z3X6-F1
#
_entry.id   AF-A0A1M4Z3X6-F1
#
_cell.length_a   1.000
_cell.length_b   1.000
_cell.length_c   1.000
_cell.angle_alpha   90.00
_cell.angle_beta   90.00
_cell.angle_gamma   90.00
#
_symmetry.space_group_name_H-M   'P 1'
#
loop_
_entity.id
_entity.type
_entity.pdbx_description
1 polymer ?
#
loop_
_entity_poly.entity_id
_entity_poly.type
_entity_poly.pdbx_seq_one_letter_code
_entity_poly.pdbx_strand_id
1 'polypeptide(L)'
;MPNGNHQNATLPTARCVLVKLPIVLADVRDSVTVDNVTCPPEMAKKVDHIDVVVRDLEADPVFSGPIMNNHVPCNSPKATVHFGDPVCGPREIRSITVHGTLHKQIFYVNKDDDVRHFSEDIPFTKSIKLDPPLPVMNPGNVDIEFRDVDVDVDFELPRPTRIQQVATITFTLKITEDQQIFIQTCIPDQDLIGRQVLANTGFEAFTGCILAVWQQSNAAPGQPGRNGGFAVGLGGPPAGFLPPGGCTANPTQPASISQTIPADVIRPGLRYEFCFYISEAIPPGAEAEYIVEARVAFFDAAGNAINSAAVQTFTEEQINGTWVQKCVTSAAPEGAVSGLVSIVFTPEAGNGAYVLVDDATLTIRA
;
A
#
# COMPACT_ATOMS: atom_id res chain seq x y z
N MET A 1 -15.03 21.79 3.09
CA MET A 1 -13.90 22.02 2.17
C MET A 1 -12.81 22.78 2.92
N PRO A 2 -11.56 22.31 2.83
CA PRO A 2 -10.45 23.22 2.63
C PRO A 2 -9.64 22.82 1.38
N ASN A 3 -9.66 23.75 0.43
CA ASN A 3 -8.66 24.16 -0.56
C ASN A 3 -7.48 23.23 -0.85
N GLY A 4 -7.39 22.88 -2.13
CA GLY A 4 -6.20 22.31 -2.74
C GLY A 4 -4.99 23.23 -2.66
N ASN A 5 -3.85 22.61 -2.43
CA ASN A 5 -2.56 23.05 -2.94
C ASN A 5 -1.92 21.82 -3.60
N HIS A 6 -1.89 21.83 -4.94
CA HIS A 6 -1.07 20.94 -5.73
C HIS A 6 0.40 21.30 -5.50
N GLN A 7 1.05 20.58 -4.59
CA GLN A 7 2.48 20.34 -4.66
C GLN A 7 2.64 18.82 -4.63
N ASN A 8 3.19 18.27 -5.72
CA ASN A 8 3.57 16.87 -5.94
C ASN A 8 3.47 16.00 -4.69
N ALA A 9 2.38 15.22 -4.59
CA ALA A 9 2.28 14.15 -3.63
C ALA A 9 3.18 12.98 -4.09
N THR A 10 4.49 13.23 -4.17
CA THR A 10 5.49 12.18 -4.02
C THR A 10 5.24 11.58 -2.65
N LEU A 11 4.55 10.43 -2.61
CA LEU A 11 4.33 9.65 -1.40
C LEU A 11 5.72 9.33 -0.82
N PRO A 12 6.14 9.97 0.29
CA PRO A 12 7.46 9.76 0.80
C PRO A 12 7.43 8.50 1.67
N THR A 13 8.30 7.55 1.32
CA THR A 13 8.81 6.45 2.17
C THR A 13 7.81 5.34 2.51
N ALA A 14 8.35 4.14 2.78
CA ALA A 14 7.65 2.99 3.34
C ALA A 14 6.98 3.35 4.69
N ARG A 15 5.86 4.07 4.64
CA ARG A 15 5.05 4.47 5.78
C ARG A 15 3.67 3.84 5.67
N CYS A 16 3.13 3.48 6.82
CA CYS A 16 1.72 3.14 6.95
C CYS A 16 0.90 4.38 6.57
N VAL A 17 0.15 4.30 5.47
CA VAL A 17 -0.79 5.33 5.04
C VAL A 17 -2.18 4.91 5.50
N LEU A 18 -2.89 5.83 6.15
CA LEU A 18 -4.30 5.64 6.47
C LEU A 18 -5.11 5.90 5.19
N VAL A 19 -5.79 4.87 4.69
CA VAL A 19 -6.67 4.99 3.53
C VAL A 19 -8.11 4.77 3.94
N LYS A 20 -9.02 5.49 3.30
CA LYS A 20 -10.47 5.30 3.43
C LYS A 20 -10.94 4.54 2.19
N LEU A 21 -11.47 3.34 2.36
CA LEU A 21 -11.91 2.47 1.26
C LEU A 21 -13.36 2.02 1.48
N PRO A 22 -14.19 2.03 0.42
CA PRO A 22 -15.51 1.42 0.46
C PRO A 22 -15.37 -0.09 0.34
N ILE A 23 -15.63 -0.82 1.42
CA ILE A 23 -15.63 -2.29 1.41
C ILE A 23 -17.01 -2.77 0.99
N VAL A 24 -17.07 -3.59 -0.05
CA VAL A 24 -18.35 -4.20 -0.49
C VAL A 24 -18.76 -5.27 0.52
N LEU A 25 -19.95 -5.11 1.10
CA LEU A 25 -20.55 -6.07 2.03
C LEU A 25 -21.38 -7.12 1.27
N ALA A 26 -22.19 -6.69 0.30
CA ALA A 26 -23.00 -7.58 -0.53
C ALA A 26 -23.54 -6.90 -1.79
N ASP A 27 -23.86 -7.72 -2.79
CA ASP A 27 -24.70 -7.37 -3.94
C ASP A 27 -26.01 -8.17 -3.86
N VAL A 28 -27.15 -7.49 -3.70
CA VAL A 28 -28.46 -8.11 -3.49
C VAL A 28 -29.38 -7.80 -4.66
N ARG A 29 -29.80 -8.82 -5.42
CA ARG A 29 -30.79 -8.67 -6.49
C ARG A 29 -32.20 -8.90 -5.97
N ASP A 30 -33.11 -8.00 -6.26
CA ASP A 30 -34.52 -8.14 -5.93
C ASP A 30 -35.41 -7.34 -6.90
N SER A 31 -36.72 -7.50 -6.77
CA SER A 31 -37.72 -6.77 -7.55
C SER A 31 -38.93 -6.33 -6.72
N VAL A 32 -39.64 -5.31 -7.18
CA VAL A 32 -40.91 -4.83 -6.60
C VAL A 32 -41.99 -4.91 -7.68
N THR A 33 -43.07 -5.63 -7.39
CA THR A 33 -44.25 -5.67 -8.26
C THR A 33 -45.29 -4.70 -7.74
N VAL A 34 -45.79 -3.84 -8.62
CA VAL A 34 -46.81 -2.82 -8.36
C VAL A 34 -48.02 -3.13 -9.23
N ASP A 35 -49.07 -3.66 -8.59
CA ASP A 35 -50.37 -3.87 -9.25
C ASP A 35 -51.19 -2.58 -9.17
N ASN A 36 -51.72 -2.13 -10.32
CA ASN A 36 -52.58 -0.97 -10.36
C ASN A 36 -53.76 -1.10 -11.30
N VAL A 37 -54.88 -0.49 -10.91
CA VAL A 37 -56.08 -0.39 -11.74
C VAL A 37 -56.39 1.08 -11.96
N THR A 38 -56.21 1.54 -13.19
CA THR A 38 -56.44 2.94 -13.54
C THR A 38 -57.71 3.08 -14.36
N CYS A 39 -58.52 4.10 -14.05
CA CYS A 39 -59.68 4.49 -14.85
C CYS A 39 -59.30 5.67 -15.74
N PRO A 40 -59.26 5.50 -17.07
CA PRO A 40 -59.00 6.61 -17.98
C PRO A 40 -60.05 7.73 -17.81
N PRO A 41 -59.66 9.02 -17.97
CA PRO A 41 -60.60 10.16 -17.87
C PRO A 41 -61.75 10.09 -18.88
N GLU A 42 -61.49 9.47 -20.03
CA GLU A 42 -62.45 9.25 -21.12
C GLU A 42 -62.43 7.77 -21.53
N MET A 43 -63.47 7.28 -22.22
CA MET A 43 -63.49 5.89 -22.69
C MET A 43 -62.34 5.62 -23.66
N ALA A 44 -61.48 4.67 -23.32
CA ALA A 44 -60.38 4.19 -24.14
C ALA A 44 -60.84 3.07 -25.08
N LYS A 45 -60.58 3.23 -26.37
CA LYS A 45 -60.77 2.21 -27.40
C LYS A 45 -59.59 1.24 -27.47
N LYS A 46 -58.37 1.76 -27.30
CA LYS A 46 -57.12 1.01 -27.30
C LYS A 46 -56.08 1.75 -26.44
N VAL A 47 -55.32 1.01 -25.64
CA VAL A 47 -54.07 1.52 -25.04
C VAL A 47 -52.93 1.24 -26.02
N ASP A 48 -52.14 2.25 -26.32
CA ASP A 48 -51.04 2.12 -27.28
C ASP A 48 -49.78 1.62 -26.58
N HIS A 49 -49.27 2.39 -25.63
CA HIS A 49 -48.15 2.03 -24.76
C HIS A 49 -48.23 2.80 -23.44
N ILE A 50 -47.46 2.36 -22.45
CA ILE A 50 -47.31 3.01 -21.15
C ILE A 50 -45.83 3.26 -20.95
N ASP A 51 -45.44 4.54 -20.89
CA ASP A 51 -44.07 4.91 -20.54
C ASP A 51 -43.93 4.95 -19.03
N VAL A 52 -42.82 4.43 -18.50
CA VAL A 52 -42.56 4.39 -17.07
C VAL A 52 -41.17 4.86 -16.69
N VAL A 53 -41.10 5.52 -15.54
CA VAL A 53 -39.85 5.96 -14.92
C VAL A 53 -39.99 5.79 -13.41
N VAL A 54 -38.98 5.21 -12.77
CA VAL A 54 -38.89 5.21 -11.30
C VAL A 54 -38.24 6.51 -10.85
N ARG A 55 -38.87 7.19 -9.90
CA ARG A 55 -38.40 8.42 -9.27
C ARG A 55 -38.20 8.20 -7.77
N ASP A 56 -37.34 9.02 -7.17
CA ASP A 56 -37.12 9.06 -5.72
C ASP A 56 -36.80 7.67 -5.13
N LEU A 57 -36.02 6.87 -5.87
CA LEU A 57 -35.64 5.53 -5.48
C LEU A 57 -34.57 5.58 -4.40
N GLU A 58 -34.93 5.13 -3.21
CA GLU A 58 -34.08 5.18 -2.02
C GLU A 58 -34.10 3.82 -1.30
N ALA A 59 -33.04 3.57 -0.52
CA ALA A 59 -32.88 2.34 0.26
C ALA A 59 -32.38 2.67 1.66
N ASP A 60 -33.14 2.25 2.66
CA ASP A 60 -32.82 2.45 4.07
C ASP A 60 -32.46 1.12 4.75
N PRO A 61 -31.25 0.98 5.33
CA PRO A 61 -30.89 -0.21 6.09
C PRO A 61 -31.64 -0.27 7.42
N VAL A 62 -32.19 -1.45 7.72
CA VAL A 62 -32.77 -1.77 9.02
C VAL A 62 -31.76 -2.59 9.81
N PHE A 63 -31.16 -1.96 10.80
CA PHE A 63 -30.19 -2.58 11.68
C PHE A 63 -30.87 -3.42 12.79
N SER A 64 -30.29 -4.56 13.10
CA SER A 64 -30.49 -5.30 14.34
C SER A 64 -29.22 -5.26 15.20
N GLY A 65 -29.40 -5.21 16.52
CA GLY A 65 -28.30 -5.20 17.48
C GLY A 65 -27.80 -6.60 17.82
N PRO A 66 -26.58 -6.74 18.38
CA PRO A 66 -26.08 -8.01 18.87
C PRO A 66 -26.83 -8.43 20.15
N ILE A 67 -27.17 -9.71 20.27
CA ILE A 67 -27.58 -10.34 21.54
C ILE A 67 -26.30 -10.61 22.35
N MET A 68 -25.65 -9.58 22.88
CA MET A 68 -24.67 -9.78 23.95
C MET A 68 -25.30 -9.36 25.26
N ASN A 69 -25.46 -10.32 26.18
CA ASN A 69 -25.92 -10.09 27.54
C ASN A 69 -25.11 -8.92 28.14
N ASN A 70 -25.79 -7.89 28.65
CA ASN A 70 -25.25 -6.67 29.29
C ASN A 70 -24.92 -5.41 28.45
N HIS A 71 -25.43 -5.23 27.23
CA HIS A 71 -25.39 -3.90 26.57
C HIS A 71 -26.78 -3.25 26.44
N VAL A 72 -26.86 -1.95 26.72
CA VAL A 72 -28.07 -1.14 26.58
C VAL A 72 -28.53 -1.17 25.11
N PRO A 73 -29.79 -1.54 24.80
CA PRO A 73 -30.29 -1.60 23.44
C PRO A 73 -30.17 -0.24 22.76
N CYS A 74 -29.36 -0.21 21.71
CA CYS A 74 -28.98 1.02 21.02
C CYS A 74 -29.99 1.31 19.90
N ASN A 75 -31.22 1.71 20.27
CA ASN A 75 -32.34 1.89 19.33
C ASN A 75 -32.27 3.23 18.55
N SER A 76 -31.10 3.68 18.10
CA SER A 76 -31.08 4.81 17.15
C SER A 76 -31.51 4.30 15.78
N PRO A 77 -32.64 4.78 15.23
CA PRO A 77 -33.14 4.39 13.92
C PRO A 77 -32.45 5.17 12.78
N LYS A 78 -31.46 6.01 13.08
CA LYS A 78 -30.82 6.91 12.11
C LYS A 78 -29.34 6.58 11.94
N ALA A 79 -28.86 6.68 10.69
CA ALA A 79 -27.48 6.44 10.31
C ALA A 79 -26.49 7.47 10.89
N THR A 80 -26.95 8.68 11.22
CA THR A 80 -26.09 9.77 11.73
C THR A 80 -25.99 9.77 13.25
N VAL A 81 -24.77 9.65 13.79
CA VAL A 81 -24.45 9.79 15.22
C VAL A 81 -24.28 11.28 15.55
N HIS A 82 -25.10 11.82 16.43
CA HIS A 82 -24.97 13.17 16.96
C HIS A 82 -24.08 13.19 18.21
N PHE A 83 -23.53 14.37 18.55
CA PHE A 83 -22.76 14.55 19.77
C PHE A 83 -23.63 14.22 21.01
N GLY A 84 -23.25 13.17 21.74
CA GLY A 84 -23.99 12.66 22.90
C GLY A 84 -24.73 11.33 22.66
N ASP A 85 -24.78 10.84 21.41
CA ASP A 85 -25.37 9.54 21.11
C ASP A 85 -24.49 8.40 21.64
N PRO A 86 -25.08 7.31 22.18
CA PRO A 86 -24.31 6.15 22.63
C PRO A 86 -23.49 5.55 21.47
N VAL A 87 -22.21 5.26 21.70
CA VAL A 87 -21.38 4.52 20.74
C VAL A 87 -21.89 3.08 20.68
N CYS A 88 -22.71 2.78 19.67
CA CYS A 88 -23.27 1.45 19.48
C CYS A 88 -22.22 0.58 18.78
N GLY A 89 -21.94 -0.61 19.34
CA GLY A 89 -21.00 -1.57 18.76
C GLY A 89 -21.45 -2.15 17.41
N PRO A 90 -20.79 -3.23 16.94
CA PRO A 90 -21.11 -3.88 15.66
C PRO A 90 -22.60 -4.18 15.54
N ARG A 91 -23.18 -3.91 14.38
CA ARG A 91 -24.58 -4.18 14.07
C ARG A 91 -24.68 -5.12 12.88
N GLU A 92 -25.86 -5.68 12.70
CA GLU A 92 -26.18 -6.43 11.49
C GLU A 92 -27.29 -5.71 10.73
N ILE A 93 -27.19 -5.60 9.41
CA ILE A 93 -28.32 -5.20 8.56
C ILE A 93 -29.17 -6.44 8.35
N ARG A 94 -30.40 -6.43 8.87
CA ARG A 94 -31.33 -7.56 8.76
C ARG A 94 -32.24 -7.44 7.54
N SER A 95 -32.58 -6.22 7.19
CA SER A 95 -33.40 -5.94 6.02
C SER A 95 -33.09 -4.56 5.47
N ILE A 96 -33.45 -4.32 4.21
CA ILE A 96 -33.36 -3.01 3.57
C ILE A 96 -34.75 -2.64 3.12
N THR A 97 -35.22 -1.46 3.51
CA THR A 97 -36.48 -0.91 3.03
C THR A 97 -36.19 -0.09 1.79
N VAL A 98 -36.75 -0.52 0.66
CA VAL A 98 -36.68 0.20 -0.61
C VAL A 98 -38.00 0.91 -0.83
N HIS A 99 -37.95 2.19 -1.19
CA HIS A 99 -39.12 2.98 -1.54
C HIS A 99 -38.84 3.89 -2.72
N GLY A 100 -39.91 4.29 -3.40
CA GLY A 100 -39.84 5.20 -4.52
C GLY A 100 -41.22 5.43 -5.12
N THR A 101 -41.25 6.16 -6.23
CA THR A 101 -42.48 6.47 -6.97
C THR A 101 -42.36 5.96 -8.40
N LEU A 102 -43.28 5.10 -8.81
CA LEU A 102 -43.45 4.72 -10.20
C LEU A 102 -44.26 5.81 -10.91
N HIS A 103 -43.58 6.63 -11.69
CA HIS A 103 -44.22 7.60 -12.58
C HIS A 103 -44.57 6.92 -13.89
N LYS A 104 -45.84 7.01 -14.30
CA LYS A 104 -46.35 6.41 -15.53
C LYS A 104 -47.00 7.48 -16.40
N GLN A 105 -46.86 7.31 -17.71
CA GLN A 105 -47.57 8.07 -18.72
C GLN A 105 -48.29 7.10 -19.66
N ILE A 106 -49.62 7.14 -19.64
CA ILE A 106 -50.46 6.19 -20.39
C ILE A 106 -50.94 6.86 -21.66
N PHE A 107 -50.58 6.30 -22.82
CA PHE A 107 -51.03 6.76 -24.13
C PHE A 107 -52.14 5.85 -24.66
N TYR A 108 -53.26 6.45 -25.07
CA TYR A 108 -54.44 5.69 -25.51
C TYR A 108 -55.23 6.45 -26.59
N VAL A 109 -56.06 5.71 -27.31
CA VAL A 109 -57.01 6.25 -28.29
C VAL A 109 -58.39 6.28 -27.65
N ASN A 110 -59.06 7.43 -27.66
CA ASN A 110 -60.40 7.57 -27.08
C ASN A 110 -61.50 7.06 -28.04
N LYS A 111 -62.77 7.17 -27.63
CA LYS A 111 -63.93 6.77 -28.45
C LYS A 111 -64.08 7.55 -29.76
N ASP A 112 -63.51 8.74 -29.85
CA ASP A 112 -63.62 9.68 -30.98
C ASP A 112 -62.40 9.56 -31.92
N ASP A 113 -61.56 8.54 -31.71
CA ASP A 113 -60.31 8.26 -32.44
C ASP A 113 -59.21 9.34 -32.26
N ASP A 114 -59.28 10.11 -31.17
CA ASP A 114 -58.20 11.02 -30.76
C ASP A 114 -57.14 10.29 -29.92
N VAL A 115 -55.87 10.65 -30.12
CA VAL A 115 -54.76 10.26 -29.23
C VAL A 115 -54.78 11.13 -27.97
N ARG A 116 -54.85 10.48 -26.82
CA ARG A 116 -54.86 11.10 -25.50
C ARG A 116 -53.76 10.51 -24.64
N HIS A 117 -53.37 11.25 -23.61
CA HIS A 117 -52.44 10.76 -22.60
C HIS A 117 -52.80 11.31 -21.22
N PHE A 118 -52.40 10.60 -20.18
CA PHE A 118 -52.45 11.11 -18.81
C PHE A 118 -51.39 10.43 -17.95
N SER A 119 -50.97 11.13 -16.90
CA SER A 119 -49.93 10.68 -15.98
C SER A 119 -50.54 10.13 -14.69
N GLU A 120 -49.80 9.21 -14.06
CA GLU A 120 -50.12 8.68 -12.74
C GLU A 120 -48.82 8.41 -11.97
N ASP A 121 -48.81 8.74 -10.69
CA ASP A 121 -47.71 8.47 -9.77
C ASP A 121 -48.14 7.44 -8.73
N ILE A 122 -47.40 6.34 -8.61
CA ILE A 122 -47.70 5.27 -7.66
C ILE A 122 -46.53 5.08 -6.71
N PRO A 123 -46.66 5.46 -5.43
CA PRO A 123 -45.64 5.17 -4.44
C PRO A 123 -45.59 3.66 -4.18
N PHE A 124 -44.39 3.13 -4.03
CA PHE A 124 -44.17 1.74 -3.63
C PHE A 124 -43.18 1.68 -2.47
N THR A 125 -43.27 0.60 -1.69
CA THR A 125 -42.33 0.29 -0.62
C THR A 125 -42.22 -1.22 -0.48
N LYS A 126 -41.00 -1.74 -0.37
CA LYS A 126 -40.72 -3.16 -0.13
C LYS A 126 -39.61 -3.30 0.90
N SER A 127 -39.78 -4.20 1.86
CA SER A 127 -38.71 -4.59 2.78
C SER A 127 -38.05 -5.89 2.29
N ILE A 128 -36.77 -5.82 1.99
CA ILE A 128 -35.93 -6.91 1.51
C ILE A 128 -35.22 -7.51 2.72
N LYS A 129 -35.54 -8.75 3.08
CA LYS A 129 -34.87 -9.44 4.19
C LYS A 129 -33.52 -10.00 3.71
N LEU A 130 -32.46 -9.73 4.46
CA LEU A 130 -31.13 -10.29 4.26
C LEU A 130 -30.98 -11.56 5.11
N ASP A 131 -30.56 -12.64 4.47
CA ASP A 131 -30.36 -13.95 5.12
C ASP A 131 -29.09 -14.62 4.55
N PRO A 132 -27.98 -14.66 5.30
CA PRO A 132 -27.82 -14.15 6.67
C PRO A 132 -27.83 -12.60 6.73
N PRO A 133 -28.08 -11.99 7.90
CA PRO A 133 -27.87 -10.56 8.13
C PRO A 133 -26.42 -10.15 7.81
N LEU A 134 -26.22 -8.92 7.34
CA LEU A 134 -24.89 -8.41 6.98
C LEU A 134 -24.21 -7.74 8.17
N PRO A 135 -23.05 -8.23 8.64
CA PRO A 135 -22.31 -7.58 9.72
C PRO A 135 -21.74 -6.24 9.25
N VAL A 136 -21.82 -5.23 10.11
CA VAL A 136 -21.34 -3.87 9.87
C VAL A 136 -20.57 -3.38 11.09
N MET A 137 -19.37 -2.87 10.86
CA MET A 137 -18.53 -2.34 11.94
C MET A 137 -18.91 -0.90 12.29
N ASN A 138 -19.17 -0.07 11.28
CA ASN A 138 -19.52 1.34 11.43
C ASN A 138 -20.85 1.64 10.71
N PRO A 139 -22.01 1.50 11.39
CA PRO A 139 -23.33 1.71 10.80
C PRO A 139 -23.54 3.08 10.14
N GLY A 140 -22.83 4.13 10.59
CA GLY A 140 -22.92 5.46 10.02
C GLY A 140 -22.12 5.69 8.72
N ASN A 141 -21.38 4.67 8.28
CA ASN A 141 -20.56 4.70 7.07
C ASN A 141 -21.05 3.70 6.02
N VAL A 142 -22.32 3.27 6.10
CA VAL A 142 -22.94 2.38 5.12
C VAL A 142 -23.54 3.20 3.98
N ASP A 143 -23.25 2.79 2.76
CA ASP A 143 -23.85 3.33 1.54
C ASP A 143 -24.51 2.19 0.73
N ILE A 144 -25.69 2.45 0.17
CA ILE A 144 -26.46 1.50 -0.62
C ILE A 144 -26.74 2.12 -1.98
N GLU A 145 -26.14 1.56 -3.02
CA GLU A 145 -26.29 2.04 -4.39
C GLU A 145 -27.19 1.11 -5.20
N PHE A 146 -28.10 1.68 -5.98
CA PHE A 146 -28.88 0.93 -6.97
C PHE A 146 -28.10 0.75 -8.26
N ARG A 147 -28.02 -0.49 -8.74
CA ARG A 147 -27.45 -0.90 -10.03
C ARG A 147 -28.48 -1.67 -10.82
N ASP A 148 -28.35 -1.64 -12.16
CA ASP A 148 -29.19 -2.40 -13.08
C ASP A 148 -30.70 -2.23 -12.82
N VAL A 149 -31.14 -0.98 -12.60
CA VAL A 149 -32.57 -0.67 -12.38
C VAL A 149 -33.30 -0.77 -13.72
N ASP A 150 -34.22 -1.71 -13.80
CA ASP A 150 -35.05 -1.96 -14.97
C ASP A 150 -36.53 -2.04 -14.59
N VAL A 151 -37.42 -1.66 -15.50
CA VAL A 151 -38.86 -1.64 -15.24
C VAL A 151 -39.59 -2.24 -16.42
N ASP A 152 -40.38 -3.27 -16.13
CA ASP A 152 -41.24 -3.94 -17.10
C ASP A 152 -42.72 -3.68 -16.73
N VAL A 153 -43.57 -3.44 -17.73
CA VAL A 153 -44.98 -3.13 -17.52
C VAL A 153 -45.86 -3.91 -18.48
N ASP A 154 -46.70 -4.76 -17.89
CA ASP A 154 -47.78 -5.44 -18.56
C ASP A 154 -49.10 -4.72 -18.31
N PHE A 155 -49.95 -4.67 -19.32
CA PHE A 155 -51.28 -4.07 -19.18
C PHE A 155 -52.35 -4.77 -20.02
N GLU A 156 -53.58 -4.71 -19.50
CA GLU A 156 -54.78 -5.18 -20.17
C GLU A 156 -55.87 -4.11 -20.10
N LEU A 157 -56.68 -4.01 -21.16
CA LEU A 157 -57.88 -3.17 -21.22
C LEU A 157 -59.14 -4.06 -21.15
N PRO A 158 -59.51 -4.60 -19.97
CA PRO A 158 -60.67 -5.48 -19.85
C PRO A 158 -61.98 -4.80 -20.24
N ARG A 159 -62.08 -3.48 -20.08
CA ARG A 159 -63.21 -2.64 -20.52
C ARG A 159 -62.72 -1.24 -20.89
N PRO A 160 -63.47 -0.47 -21.72
CA PRO A 160 -63.05 0.88 -22.14
C PRO A 160 -62.77 1.89 -21.02
N THR A 161 -63.24 1.63 -19.80
CA THR A 161 -63.09 2.53 -18.65
C THR A 161 -62.15 1.99 -17.58
N ARG A 162 -61.42 0.91 -17.84
CA ARG A 162 -60.58 0.24 -16.83
C ARG A 162 -59.36 -0.41 -17.47
N ILE A 163 -58.18 0.06 -17.09
CA ILE A 163 -56.87 -0.51 -17.47
C ILE A 163 -56.31 -1.23 -16.24
N GLN A 164 -56.01 -2.52 -16.37
CA GLN A 164 -55.27 -3.30 -15.38
C GLN A 164 -53.80 -3.30 -15.77
N GLN A 165 -52.91 -3.01 -14.83
CA GLN A 165 -51.47 -2.87 -15.06
C GLN A 165 -50.70 -3.59 -13.96
N VAL A 166 -49.61 -4.25 -14.36
CA VAL A 166 -48.64 -4.86 -13.45
C VAL A 166 -47.27 -4.33 -13.86
N ALA A 167 -46.62 -3.58 -12.98
CA ALA A 167 -45.27 -3.10 -13.20
C ALA A 167 -44.29 -3.85 -12.30
N THR A 168 -43.25 -4.46 -12.88
CA THR A 168 -42.16 -5.10 -12.14
C THR A 168 -40.89 -4.27 -12.26
N ILE A 169 -40.42 -3.75 -11.13
CA ILE A 169 -39.17 -3.00 -11.03
C ILE A 169 -38.10 -3.96 -10.53
N THR A 170 -37.03 -4.19 -11.28
CA THR A 170 -35.90 -5.06 -10.90
C THR A 170 -34.64 -4.23 -10.66
N PHE A 171 -33.85 -4.57 -9.64
CA PHE A 171 -32.61 -3.87 -9.32
C PHE A 171 -31.61 -4.74 -8.57
N THR A 172 -30.35 -4.28 -8.54
CA THR A 172 -29.28 -4.80 -7.68
C THR A 172 -28.88 -3.73 -6.66
N LEU A 173 -28.98 -4.05 -5.37
CA LEU A 173 -28.46 -3.22 -4.28
C LEU A 173 -27.00 -3.58 -4.04
N LYS A 174 -26.10 -2.61 -4.24
CA LYS A 174 -24.69 -2.71 -3.86
C LYS A 174 -24.47 -2.04 -2.53
N ILE A 175 -24.16 -2.83 -1.51
CA ILE A 175 -24.05 -2.36 -0.13
C ILE A 175 -22.57 -2.26 0.21
N THR A 176 -22.11 -1.08 0.64
CA THR A 176 -20.71 -0.82 1.00
C THR A 176 -20.60 -0.20 2.38
N GLU A 177 -19.48 -0.47 3.06
CA GLU A 177 -19.10 0.21 4.30
C GLU A 177 -17.74 0.90 4.11
N ASP A 178 -17.71 2.22 4.34
CA ASP A 178 -16.46 2.98 4.35
C ASP A 178 -15.64 2.65 5.60
N GLN A 179 -14.51 1.97 5.40
CA GLN A 179 -13.56 1.63 6.47
C GLN A 179 -12.23 2.36 6.29
N GLN A 180 -11.59 2.66 7.43
CA GLN A 180 -10.24 3.21 7.47
C GLN A 180 -9.24 2.11 7.85
N ILE A 181 -8.27 1.86 6.98
CA ILE A 181 -7.22 0.86 7.22
C ILE A 181 -5.85 1.47 7.00
N PHE A 182 -4.86 0.99 7.75
CA PHE A 182 -3.47 1.31 7.50
C PHE A 182 -2.90 0.35 6.46
N ILE A 183 -2.37 0.88 5.36
CA ILE A 183 -1.65 0.11 4.35
C ILE A 183 -0.18 0.50 4.35
N GLN A 184 0.71 -0.48 4.21
CA GLN A 184 2.11 -0.19 3.93
C GLN A 184 2.27 0.04 2.42
N THR A 185 2.77 1.21 2.05
CA THR A 185 3.05 1.54 0.65
C THR A 185 4.53 1.28 0.34
N CYS A 186 4.83 0.85 -0.88
CA CYS A 186 6.19 0.66 -1.37
C CYS A 186 6.68 1.93 -2.09
N ILE A 187 7.99 2.18 -2.05
CA ILE A 187 8.62 3.24 -2.83
C ILE A 187 8.61 2.82 -4.31
N PRO A 188 8.08 3.63 -5.25
CA PRO A 188 8.17 3.37 -6.68
C PRO A 188 9.62 3.28 -7.17
N ASP A 189 9.89 2.44 -8.18
CA ASP A 189 11.26 2.22 -8.67
C ASP A 189 11.93 3.50 -9.17
N GLN A 190 11.17 4.40 -9.81
CA GLN A 190 11.68 5.70 -10.28
C GLN A 190 12.21 6.58 -9.14
N ASP A 191 11.64 6.46 -7.95
CA ASP A 191 12.04 7.22 -6.76
C ASP A 191 13.22 6.56 -6.02
N LEU A 192 13.59 5.33 -6.40
CA LEU A 192 14.77 4.63 -5.87
C LEU A 192 16.04 4.94 -6.68
N ILE A 193 15.92 5.13 -8.00
CA ILE A 193 17.07 5.36 -8.87
C ILE A 193 17.83 6.63 -8.46
N GLY A 194 19.16 6.51 -8.31
CA GLY A 194 20.05 7.57 -7.87
C GLY A 194 20.14 7.74 -6.34
N ARG A 195 19.32 7.03 -5.57
CA ARG A 195 19.32 7.12 -4.11
C ARG A 195 20.50 6.34 -3.50
N GLN A 196 21.15 6.95 -2.52
CA GLN A 196 22.05 6.28 -1.58
C GLN A 196 21.26 5.76 -0.37
N VAL A 197 21.48 4.49 -0.01
CA VAL A 197 20.71 3.74 0.99
C VAL A 197 21.53 3.19 2.18
N LEU A 198 22.86 3.32 2.21
CA LEU A 198 23.65 2.99 3.41
C LEU A 198 23.61 4.15 4.42
N ALA A 199 23.74 3.80 5.70
CA ALA A 199 23.94 4.74 6.79
C ALA A 199 25.42 4.82 7.22
N ASN A 200 25.79 5.91 7.91
CA ASN A 200 27.15 6.18 8.39
C ASN A 200 28.22 5.97 7.30
N THR A 201 28.01 6.63 6.15
CA THR A 201 28.79 6.43 4.92
C THR A 201 30.22 6.96 5.01
N GLY A 202 30.41 8.07 5.71
CA GLY A 202 31.74 8.62 6.01
C GLY A 202 32.36 8.07 7.30
N PHE A 203 31.77 7.02 7.90
CA PHE A 203 32.30 6.36 9.10
C PHE A 203 32.58 7.23 10.33
N GLU A 204 31.99 8.41 10.40
CA GLU A 204 32.19 9.39 11.48
C GLU A 204 31.50 9.01 12.81
N ALA A 205 30.51 8.12 12.76
CA ALA A 205 29.77 7.70 13.94
C ALA A 205 30.32 6.39 14.51
N PHE A 206 31.00 6.46 15.65
CA PHE A 206 31.49 5.31 16.42
C PHE A 206 31.53 5.63 17.92
N THR A 207 31.43 4.58 18.75
CA THR A 207 31.55 4.70 20.21
C THR A 207 32.65 3.76 20.69
N GLY A 208 33.73 4.32 21.24
CA GLY A 208 34.94 3.54 21.50
C GLY A 208 35.48 2.97 20.19
N CYS A 209 35.68 1.66 20.14
CA CYS A 209 36.14 0.96 18.94
C CYS A 209 35.03 0.20 18.21
N ILE A 210 33.79 0.68 18.32
CA ILE A 210 32.62 0.08 17.67
C ILE A 210 32.02 1.08 16.68
N LEU A 211 32.08 0.73 15.40
CA LEU A 211 31.47 1.49 14.32
C LEU A 211 29.93 1.41 14.40
N ALA A 212 29.24 2.54 14.34
CA ALA A 212 27.78 2.54 14.38
C ALA A 212 27.22 1.97 13.08
N VAL A 213 26.11 1.20 13.19
CA VAL A 213 25.30 0.59 12.11
C VAL A 213 26.01 -0.36 11.13
N TRP A 214 27.33 -0.42 11.16
CA TRP A 214 28.15 -1.38 10.43
C TRP A 214 28.55 -2.54 11.35
N GLN A 215 28.41 -3.76 10.86
CA GLN A 215 29.09 -4.90 11.46
C GLN A 215 30.57 -4.80 11.14
N GLN A 216 31.41 -5.23 12.08
CA GLN A 216 32.86 -5.13 11.92
C GLN A 216 33.57 -6.32 12.58
N SER A 217 34.70 -6.70 12.02
CA SER A 217 35.64 -7.67 12.58
C SER A 217 37.06 -7.23 12.27
N ASN A 218 37.95 -7.24 13.27
CA ASN A 218 39.34 -6.80 13.16
C ASN A 218 39.49 -5.44 12.44
N ALA A 219 38.60 -4.49 12.78
CA ALA A 219 38.56 -3.16 12.21
C ALA A 219 38.75 -2.10 13.30
N ALA A 220 39.42 -1.02 12.96
CA ALA A 220 39.72 0.10 13.84
C ALA A 220 39.07 1.38 13.31
N PRO A 221 37.91 1.82 13.84
CA PRO A 221 37.34 3.11 13.47
C PRO A 221 38.17 4.28 14.05
N GLY A 222 37.92 5.50 13.57
CA GLY A 222 38.57 6.71 14.07
C GLY A 222 39.97 6.97 13.51
N GLN A 223 40.32 6.34 12.38
CA GLN A 223 41.59 6.57 11.69
C GLN A 223 41.55 7.87 10.88
N PRO A 224 42.70 8.43 10.46
CA PRO A 224 42.71 9.61 9.59
C PRO A 224 41.97 9.35 8.27
N GLY A 225 40.89 10.10 8.03
CA GLY A 225 40.07 10.00 6.83
C GLY A 225 40.56 10.87 5.67
N ARG A 226 39.92 10.70 4.51
CA ARG A 226 40.31 11.34 3.24
C ARG A 226 40.18 12.85 3.25
N ASN A 227 39.18 13.38 3.95
CA ASN A 227 38.81 14.79 3.93
C ASN A 227 38.96 15.47 5.32
N GLY A 228 39.88 14.97 6.14
CA GLY A 228 40.07 15.46 7.52
C GLY A 228 39.02 14.96 8.52
N GLY A 229 38.14 14.05 8.08
CA GLY A 229 37.25 13.28 8.94
C GLY A 229 37.88 11.96 9.41
N PHE A 230 37.04 10.97 9.74
CA PHE A 230 37.47 9.66 10.20
C PHE A 230 37.26 8.57 9.14
N ALA A 231 38.22 7.66 9.05
CA ALA A 231 38.13 6.42 8.29
C ALA A 231 38.12 5.20 9.21
N VAL A 232 37.89 4.04 8.62
CA VAL A 232 38.00 2.74 9.28
C VAL A 232 39.21 2.01 8.73
N GLY A 233 40.12 1.61 9.61
CA GLY A 233 41.23 0.73 9.24
C GLY A 233 40.82 -0.74 9.32
N LEU A 234 40.99 -1.49 8.23
CA LEU A 234 40.79 -2.95 8.20
C LEU A 234 42.15 -3.63 8.36
N GLY A 235 42.28 -4.47 9.38
CA GLY A 235 43.57 -5.10 9.72
C GLY A 235 44.54 -4.15 10.43
N GLY A 236 44.20 -2.89 10.71
CA GLY A 236 45.13 -2.03 11.45
C GLY A 236 44.59 -0.62 11.69
N PRO A 237 45.34 0.20 12.43
CA PRO A 237 46.76 0.05 12.77
C PRO A 237 47.05 -0.96 13.91
N PRO A 238 48.25 -1.56 13.94
CA PRO A 238 48.67 -2.46 15.00
C PRO A 238 48.90 -1.76 16.35
N ALA A 239 48.83 -2.54 17.43
CA ALA A 239 49.08 -2.04 18.77
C ALA A 239 50.49 -1.41 18.88
N GLY A 240 50.58 -0.26 19.57
CA GLY A 240 51.83 0.49 19.74
C GLY A 240 52.13 1.53 18.66
N PHE A 241 51.32 1.61 17.60
CA PHE A 241 51.44 2.62 16.54
C PHE A 241 50.54 3.85 16.72
N LEU A 242 49.56 3.76 17.62
CA LEU A 242 48.69 4.86 18.00
C LEU A 242 48.93 5.31 19.45
N PRO A 243 48.52 6.54 19.82
CA PRO A 243 48.47 6.97 21.21
C PRO A 243 47.66 6.00 22.08
N PRO A 244 47.96 5.89 23.39
CA PRO A 244 47.20 5.05 24.32
C PRO A 244 45.69 5.37 24.26
N GLY A 245 44.87 4.34 24.01
CA GLY A 245 43.41 4.47 23.89
C GLY A 245 42.86 4.56 22.46
N GLY A 246 43.72 4.57 21.43
CA GLY A 246 43.31 4.43 20.04
C GLY A 246 42.82 3.02 19.70
N CYS A 247 41.96 2.92 18.67
CA CYS A 247 41.48 1.63 18.18
C CYS A 247 42.56 0.94 17.35
N THR A 248 42.80 -0.33 17.64
CA THR A 248 43.87 -1.13 17.02
C THR A 248 43.29 -2.42 16.43
N ALA A 249 43.90 -2.89 15.36
CA ALA A 249 43.58 -4.16 14.70
C ALA A 249 44.89 -4.87 14.29
N ASN A 250 44.81 -6.13 13.90
CA ASN A 250 45.97 -6.96 13.59
C ASN A 250 46.12 -7.15 12.07
N PRO A 251 47.23 -6.69 11.44
CA PRO A 251 47.38 -6.76 9.98
C PRO A 251 47.66 -8.17 9.47
N THR A 252 47.93 -9.10 10.37
CA THR A 252 48.13 -10.53 10.04
C THR A 252 46.84 -11.35 10.12
N GLN A 253 45.70 -10.72 10.46
CA GLN A 253 44.40 -11.39 10.57
C GLN A 253 43.39 -10.82 9.56
N PRO A 254 42.47 -11.65 9.04
CA PRO A 254 41.37 -11.18 8.21
C PRO A 254 40.53 -10.12 8.94
N ALA A 255 40.05 -9.13 8.20
CA ALA A 255 39.21 -8.06 8.71
C ALA A 255 38.03 -7.84 7.78
N SER A 256 36.92 -7.33 8.31
CA SER A 256 35.76 -7.00 7.47
C SER A 256 34.89 -5.94 8.10
N ILE A 257 34.17 -5.23 7.24
CA ILE A 257 33.01 -4.41 7.61
C ILE A 257 31.85 -4.73 6.67
N SER A 258 30.62 -4.71 7.19
CA SER A 258 29.43 -4.97 6.38
C SER A 258 28.20 -4.22 6.88
N GLN A 259 27.25 -3.96 5.98
CA GLN A 259 25.96 -3.37 6.31
C GLN A 259 24.86 -4.01 5.48
N THR A 260 23.72 -4.29 6.11
CA THR A 260 22.54 -4.83 5.44
C THR A 260 21.90 -3.75 4.56
N ILE A 261 21.53 -4.13 3.34
CA ILE A 261 20.74 -3.31 2.43
C ILE A 261 19.28 -3.34 2.92
N PRO A 262 18.62 -2.20 3.14
CA PRO A 262 17.22 -2.17 3.59
C PRO A 262 16.30 -2.94 2.64
N ALA A 263 15.42 -3.79 3.17
CA ALA A 263 14.54 -4.65 2.35
C ALA A 263 13.54 -3.84 1.49
N ASP A 264 13.12 -2.67 1.97
CA ASP A 264 12.14 -1.81 1.31
C ASP A 264 12.66 -1.16 0.02
N VAL A 265 13.98 -1.12 -0.17
CA VAL A 265 14.63 -0.58 -1.38
C VAL A 265 15.05 -1.64 -2.38
N ILE A 266 14.98 -2.94 -2.04
CA ILE A 266 15.39 -4.02 -2.94
C ILE A 266 14.30 -4.28 -4.00
N ARG A 267 14.71 -4.26 -5.27
CA ARG A 267 13.84 -4.46 -6.44
C ARG A 267 14.55 -5.34 -7.46
N PRO A 268 13.96 -6.48 -7.86
CA PRO A 268 14.48 -7.30 -8.95
C PRO A 268 14.71 -6.46 -10.21
N GLY A 269 15.86 -6.66 -10.86
CA GLY A 269 16.23 -5.96 -12.10
C GLY A 269 16.95 -4.63 -11.89
N LEU A 270 16.76 -3.93 -10.77
CA LEU A 270 17.57 -2.74 -10.45
C LEU A 270 19.00 -3.15 -10.07
N ARG A 271 19.94 -2.23 -10.35
CA ARG A 271 21.37 -2.40 -10.07
C ARG A 271 21.77 -1.63 -8.81
N TYR A 272 22.67 -2.19 -8.02
CA TYR A 272 23.15 -1.65 -6.76
C TYR A 272 24.66 -1.48 -6.88
N GLU A 273 25.08 -0.22 -6.99
CA GLU A 273 26.48 0.17 -7.16
C GLU A 273 27.07 0.56 -5.81
N PHE A 274 27.90 -0.32 -5.25
CA PHE A 274 28.61 -0.11 -4.00
C PHE A 274 29.99 0.46 -4.29
N CYS A 275 30.20 1.72 -3.95
CA CYS A 275 31.48 2.42 -4.06
C CYS A 275 32.03 2.79 -2.69
N PHE A 276 33.35 2.90 -2.58
CA PHE A 276 34.04 3.42 -1.40
C PHE A 276 35.42 3.93 -1.80
N TYR A 277 36.01 4.77 -0.96
CA TYR A 277 37.41 5.16 -1.07
C TYR A 277 38.27 4.26 -0.20
N ILE A 278 39.42 3.87 -0.73
CA ILE A 278 40.39 3.03 -0.04
C ILE A 278 41.80 3.60 -0.22
N SER A 279 42.59 3.53 0.84
CA SER A 279 44.01 3.86 0.84
C SER A 279 44.78 2.81 1.62
N GLU A 280 46.05 2.66 1.31
CA GLU A 280 46.96 1.79 2.04
C GLU A 280 47.67 2.57 3.15
N ALA A 281 48.00 1.88 4.24
CA ALA A 281 48.93 2.36 5.26
C ALA A 281 49.93 1.24 5.60
N ILE A 282 51.22 1.53 5.40
CA ILE A 282 52.33 0.61 5.67
C ILE A 282 53.10 1.09 6.90
N PRO A 283 53.04 0.37 8.04
CA PRO A 283 53.91 0.64 9.17
C PRO A 283 55.40 0.56 8.79
N PRO A 284 56.28 1.39 9.38
CA PRO A 284 57.72 1.29 9.17
C PRO A 284 58.28 -0.13 9.32
N GLY A 285 58.92 -0.65 8.26
CA GLY A 285 59.50 -1.98 8.23
C GLY A 285 58.52 -3.13 7.96
N ALA A 286 57.25 -2.83 7.66
CA ALA A 286 56.27 -3.80 7.19
C ALA A 286 56.30 -3.95 5.66
N GLU A 287 55.84 -5.10 5.19
CA GLU A 287 55.54 -5.37 3.78
C GLU A 287 54.02 -5.42 3.58
N ALA A 288 53.58 -5.08 2.37
CA ALA A 288 52.18 -5.15 1.96
C ALA A 288 51.98 -6.37 1.08
N GLU A 289 51.12 -7.28 1.52
CA GLU A 289 50.73 -8.47 0.76
C GLU A 289 49.32 -8.86 1.17
N TYR A 290 48.31 -8.39 0.45
CA TYR A 290 46.93 -8.58 0.88
C TYR A 290 45.94 -8.50 -0.27
N ILE A 291 44.77 -9.05 -0.01
CA ILE A 291 43.64 -8.99 -0.91
C ILE A 291 42.47 -8.29 -0.23
N VAL A 292 41.86 -7.34 -0.91
CA VAL A 292 40.61 -6.70 -0.51
C VAL A 292 39.49 -7.12 -1.45
N GLU A 293 38.42 -7.69 -0.89
CA GLU A 293 37.20 -8.02 -1.63
C GLU A 293 36.07 -7.07 -1.27
N ALA A 294 35.44 -6.46 -2.28
CA ALA A 294 34.18 -5.76 -2.15
C ALA A 294 33.04 -6.63 -2.67
N ARG A 295 31.96 -6.77 -1.90
CA ARG A 295 30.84 -7.63 -2.25
C ARG A 295 29.50 -6.90 -2.11
N VAL A 296 28.62 -7.16 -3.08
CA VAL A 296 27.17 -6.90 -2.99
C VAL A 296 26.48 -8.24 -3.16
N ALA A 297 25.79 -8.73 -2.14
CA ALA A 297 25.09 -10.01 -2.15
C ALA A 297 23.61 -9.83 -1.81
N PHE A 298 22.75 -10.67 -2.39
CA PHE A 298 21.32 -10.71 -2.09
C PHE A 298 20.90 -12.09 -1.60
N PHE A 299 19.88 -12.12 -0.76
CA PHE A 299 19.37 -13.32 -0.11
C PHE A 299 17.86 -13.45 -0.28
N ASP A 300 17.40 -14.70 -0.34
CA ASP A 300 15.98 -15.05 -0.36
C ASP A 300 15.35 -14.91 1.05
N ALA A 301 14.05 -15.17 1.13
CA ALA A 301 13.30 -15.12 2.40
C ALA A 301 13.75 -16.17 3.44
N ALA A 302 14.46 -17.21 3.01
CA ALA A 302 15.05 -18.22 3.90
C ALA A 302 16.49 -17.85 4.32
N GLY A 303 17.05 -16.73 3.83
CA GLY A 303 18.40 -16.29 4.12
C GLY A 303 19.48 -16.93 3.25
N ASN A 304 19.12 -17.68 2.21
CA ASN A 304 20.09 -18.27 1.29
C ASN A 304 20.56 -17.22 0.30
N ALA A 305 21.86 -17.21 0.00
CA ALA A 305 22.40 -16.34 -1.04
C ALA A 305 21.84 -16.76 -2.41
N ILE A 306 21.23 -15.81 -3.12
CA ILE A 306 20.78 -15.98 -4.50
C ILE A 306 21.97 -15.60 -5.40
N ASN A 307 22.20 -16.29 -6.53
CA ASN A 307 23.31 -16.21 -7.51
C ASN A 307 23.74 -14.80 -8.02
N SER A 308 23.86 -13.83 -7.14
CA SER A 308 23.91 -12.38 -7.37
C SER A 308 24.94 -11.70 -6.48
N ALA A 309 25.80 -12.49 -5.83
CA ALA A 309 26.96 -11.96 -5.14
C ALA A 309 27.97 -11.48 -6.20
N ALA A 310 27.96 -10.18 -6.50
CA ALA A 310 29.06 -9.59 -7.23
C ALA A 310 30.21 -9.40 -6.23
N VAL A 311 31.38 -9.93 -6.57
CA VAL A 311 32.61 -9.76 -5.80
C VAL A 311 33.64 -9.14 -6.72
N GLN A 312 34.27 -8.07 -6.27
CA GLN A 312 35.43 -7.50 -6.93
C GLN A 312 36.61 -7.53 -5.98
N THR A 313 37.75 -7.95 -6.50
CA THR A 313 38.97 -8.18 -5.75
C THR A 313 40.03 -7.16 -6.14
N PHE A 314 40.74 -6.62 -5.15
CA PHE A 314 41.81 -5.65 -5.31
C PHE A 314 43.04 -6.10 -4.53
N THR A 315 44.22 -5.84 -5.07
CA THR A 315 45.52 -6.13 -4.43
C THR A 315 46.23 -4.85 -4.04
N GLU A 316 47.33 -4.98 -3.31
CA GLU A 316 48.23 -3.87 -2.94
C GLU A 316 48.72 -3.08 -4.16
N GLU A 317 48.99 -3.73 -5.30
CA GLU A 317 49.37 -3.03 -6.55
C GLU A 317 48.33 -1.99 -7.01
N GLN A 318 47.06 -2.21 -6.67
CA GLN A 318 45.93 -1.37 -7.08
C GLN A 318 45.54 -0.33 -6.02
N ILE A 319 46.20 -0.32 -4.85
CA ILE A 319 45.94 0.54 -3.69
C ILE A 319 47.29 1.07 -3.19
N ASN A 320 47.73 2.23 -3.70
CA ASN A 320 49.12 2.69 -3.60
C ASN A 320 49.36 3.82 -2.57
N GLY A 321 48.75 3.72 -1.39
CA GLY A 321 48.86 4.73 -0.32
C GLY A 321 48.21 6.09 -0.60
N THR A 322 47.59 6.26 -1.78
CA THR A 322 46.70 7.38 -2.08
C THR A 322 45.25 6.91 -2.09
N TRP A 323 44.33 7.82 -1.74
CA TRP A 323 42.91 7.51 -1.76
C TRP A 323 42.40 7.28 -3.18
N VAL A 324 41.99 6.04 -3.46
CA VAL A 324 41.41 5.62 -4.74
C VAL A 324 39.98 5.15 -4.53
N GLN A 325 39.08 5.47 -5.46
CA GLN A 325 37.71 4.99 -5.42
C GLN A 325 37.62 3.60 -6.08
N LYS A 326 36.92 2.67 -5.43
CA LYS A 326 36.58 1.35 -5.96
C LYS A 326 35.07 1.15 -5.93
N CYS A 327 34.53 0.44 -6.91
CA CYS A 327 33.08 0.25 -7.06
C CYS A 327 32.76 -1.16 -7.57
N VAL A 328 31.86 -1.86 -6.88
CA VAL A 328 31.29 -3.14 -7.32
C VAL A 328 29.79 -2.95 -7.56
N THR A 329 29.28 -3.50 -8.66
CA THR A 329 27.85 -3.39 -9.01
C THR A 329 27.24 -4.77 -9.16
N SER A 330 26.06 -4.96 -8.56
CA SER A 330 25.26 -6.17 -8.76
C SER A 330 23.80 -5.82 -9.06
N ALA A 331 23.14 -6.62 -9.89
CA ALA A 331 21.69 -6.54 -10.09
C ALA A 331 20.98 -7.41 -9.05
N ALA A 332 19.93 -6.89 -8.43
CA ALA A 332 19.12 -7.72 -7.54
C ALA A 332 18.35 -8.76 -8.35
N PRO A 333 18.47 -10.06 -8.02
CA PRO A 333 17.77 -11.13 -8.72
C PRO A 333 16.29 -11.19 -8.30
N GLU A 334 15.48 -11.90 -9.07
CA GLU A 334 14.12 -12.25 -8.67
C GLU A 334 14.14 -13.06 -7.35
N GLY A 335 13.21 -12.76 -6.44
CA GLY A 335 13.13 -13.40 -5.13
C GLY A 335 14.09 -12.82 -4.06
N ALA A 336 14.92 -11.83 -4.39
CA ALA A 336 15.73 -11.13 -3.39
C ALA A 336 14.84 -10.32 -2.43
N VAL A 337 15.00 -10.55 -1.12
CA VAL A 337 14.27 -9.81 -0.08
C VAL A 337 15.19 -9.09 0.90
N SER A 338 16.46 -9.48 0.96
CA SER A 338 17.48 -8.79 1.74
C SER A 338 18.81 -8.77 0.99
N GLY A 339 19.72 -7.90 1.40
CA GLY A 339 21.04 -7.82 0.80
C GLY A 339 22.10 -7.36 1.78
N LEU A 340 23.36 -7.52 1.41
CA LEU A 340 24.52 -7.18 2.22
C LEU A 340 25.59 -6.55 1.33
N VAL A 341 26.13 -5.42 1.77
CA VAL A 341 27.40 -4.93 1.27
C VAL A 341 28.50 -5.27 2.26
N SER A 342 29.66 -5.70 1.77
CA SER A 342 30.80 -5.98 2.64
C SER A 342 32.12 -5.66 1.97
N ILE A 343 33.09 -5.24 2.79
CA ILE A 343 34.50 -5.10 2.42
C ILE A 343 35.27 -6.07 3.31
N VAL A 344 36.05 -6.96 2.70
CA VAL A 344 36.83 -7.99 3.40
C VAL A 344 38.28 -7.80 3.04
N PHE A 345 39.13 -7.65 4.05
CA PHE A 345 40.58 -7.63 3.95
C PHE A 345 41.11 -9.01 4.36
N THR A 346 41.92 -9.61 3.49
CA THR A 346 42.56 -10.90 3.69
C THR A 346 44.07 -10.73 3.54
N PRO A 347 44.83 -10.78 4.64
CA PRO A 347 46.28 -10.68 4.57
C PRO A 347 46.90 -12.00 4.10
N GLU A 348 47.96 -11.89 3.30
CA GLU A 348 48.82 -13.00 2.94
C GLU A 348 49.96 -13.18 3.96
N ALA A 349 50.73 -14.26 3.80
CA ALA A 349 51.79 -14.63 4.73
C ALA A 349 52.98 -13.66 4.67
N GLY A 350 53.10 -12.79 5.69
CA GLY A 350 54.15 -11.77 5.76
C GLY A 350 53.62 -10.35 5.77
N ASN A 351 52.32 -10.17 5.53
CA ASN A 351 51.69 -8.87 5.54
C ASN A 351 51.77 -8.16 6.89
N GLY A 352 52.25 -6.92 6.87
CA GLY A 352 52.16 -5.97 7.98
C GLY A 352 51.42 -4.69 7.64
N ALA A 353 50.97 -4.52 6.39
CA ALA A 353 50.17 -3.39 5.95
C ALA A 353 48.69 -3.53 6.31
N TYR A 354 47.96 -2.42 6.32
CA TYR A 354 46.51 -2.39 6.51
C TYR A 354 45.89 -1.36 5.57
N VAL A 355 44.57 -1.42 5.39
CA VAL A 355 43.85 -0.50 4.51
C VAL A 355 42.92 0.41 5.29
N LEU A 356 42.81 1.66 4.84
CA LEU A 356 41.87 2.65 5.33
C LEU A 356 40.72 2.74 4.34
N VAL A 357 39.48 2.69 4.84
CA VAL A 357 38.25 2.79 4.05
C VAL A 357 37.45 4.00 4.48
N ASP A 358 36.95 4.76 3.51
CA ASP A 358 36.19 5.99 3.72
C ASP A 358 35.09 6.18 2.66
N ASP A 359 34.12 7.05 2.93
CA ASP A 359 33.09 7.52 1.99
C ASP A 359 32.36 6.39 1.22
N ALA A 360 31.82 5.41 1.94
CA ALA A 360 31.12 4.26 1.36
C ALA A 360 29.67 4.60 0.94
N THR A 361 29.32 4.30 -0.31
CA THR A 361 27.99 4.55 -0.90
C THR A 361 27.42 3.32 -1.60
N LEU A 362 26.12 3.09 -1.50
CA LEU A 362 25.34 2.13 -2.30
C LEU A 362 24.26 2.85 -3.10
N THR A 363 24.57 3.22 -4.34
CA THR A 363 23.62 3.93 -5.20
C THR A 363 22.80 2.96 -6.04
N ILE A 364 21.49 3.14 -6.05
CA ILE A 364 20.59 2.35 -6.90
C ILE A 364 20.63 2.92 -8.33
N ARG A 365 20.76 2.04 -9.33
CA ARG A 365 20.85 2.35 -10.76
C ARG A 365 19.77 1.57 -11.52
N ALA A 366 19.37 2.11 -12.67
CA ALA A 366 18.43 1.48 -13.60
C ALA A 366 19.03 0.23 -14.26
#